data_AF-L9YGH4-F1
#
_entry.id   AF-L9YGH4-F1
#
_cell.length_a   1.000
_cell.length_b   1.000
_cell.length_c   1.000
_cell.angle_alpha   90.00
_cell.angle_beta   90.00
_cell.angle_gamma   90.00
#
_symmetry.space_group_name_H-M   'P 1'
#
loop_
_entity.id
_entity.type
_entity.pdbx_description
1 polymer ?
#
loop_
_entity_poly.entity_id
_entity_poly.type
_entity_poly.pdbx_seq_one_letter_code
_entity_poly.pdbx_strand_id
1 'polypeptide(L)'
;MSTRTVTIEIPIPRLTPESACWLLVAAAIAVDLITTQIGLQAGLIESNPVARDALEYGVAGALALKAGAIGVGVACRPLLAHPYRPLIPLGLALPWLAAGAWNWVAITGVLA
;
A
#
# COMPACT_ATOMS: atom_id res chain seq x y z
N MET A 1 4.81 46.20 -27.29
CA MET A 1 4.41 45.20 -26.27
C MET A 1 5.66 44.84 -25.47
N SER A 2 5.68 45.14 -24.17
CA SER A 2 6.83 44.87 -23.28
C SER A 2 6.60 43.55 -22.56
N THR A 3 7.47 42.57 -22.78
CA THR A 3 7.38 41.25 -22.13
C THR A 3 7.89 41.37 -20.70
N ARG A 4 7.00 41.20 -19.72
CA ARG A 4 7.35 41.25 -18.29
C ARG A 4 7.60 39.83 -17.78
N THR A 5 8.85 39.53 -17.43
CA THR A 5 9.22 38.25 -16.84
C THR A 5 8.72 38.21 -15.39
N VAL A 6 7.86 37.23 -15.06
CA VAL A 6 7.39 36.97 -13.70
C VAL A 6 8.13 35.74 -13.18
N THR A 7 8.95 35.92 -12.15
CA THR A 7 9.65 34.83 -11.48
C THR A 7 8.69 34.14 -10.52
N ILE A 8 8.36 32.88 -10.80
CA ILE A 8 7.55 32.03 -9.91
C ILE A 8 8.51 31.10 -9.17
N GLU A 9 8.64 31.27 -7.85
CA GLU A 9 9.32 30.28 -7.02
C GLU A 9 8.40 29.08 -6.80
N ILE A 10 8.77 27.92 -7.34
CA ILE A 10 8.06 26.65 -7.13
C ILE A 10 8.79 25.88 -6.03
N PRO A 11 8.23 25.77 -4.81
CA PRO A 11 8.82 24.95 -3.76
C PRO A 11 8.85 23.48 -4.18
N ILE A 12 10.04 22.88 -4.23
CA ILE A 12 10.19 21.44 -4.46
C ILE A 12 9.86 20.71 -3.15
N PRO A 13 8.84 19.83 -3.11
CA PRO A 13 8.53 19.07 -1.91
C PRO A 13 9.72 18.19 -1.53
N ARG A 14 10.16 18.28 -0.27
CA ARG A 14 11.17 17.36 0.26
C ARG A 14 10.49 16.07 0.69
N LEU A 15 11.06 14.93 0.29
CA LEU A 15 10.59 13.63 0.74
C LEU A 15 10.95 13.46 2.23
N THR A 16 9.95 13.60 3.10
CA THR A 16 10.10 13.30 4.53
C THR A 16 10.11 11.78 4.76
N PRO A 17 10.68 11.30 5.87
CA PRO A 17 10.59 9.88 6.24
C PRO A 17 9.15 9.37 6.31
N GLU A 18 8.24 10.18 6.86
CA GLU A 18 6.82 9.83 6.94
C GLU A 18 6.21 9.66 5.53
N SER A 19 6.43 10.63 4.64
CA SER A 19 5.93 10.54 3.25
C SER A 19 6.55 9.37 2.49
N ALA A 20 7.83 9.06 2.72
CA ALA A 20 8.49 7.91 2.11
C ALA A 20 7.85 6.59 2.57
N CYS A 21 7.51 6.46 3.85
CA CYS A 21 6.79 5.29 4.35
C CYS A 21 5.37 5.19 3.76
N TRP A 22 4.66 6.30 3.56
CA TRP A 22 3.36 6.26 2.88
C TRP A 22 3.46 5.86 1.40
N LEU A 23 4.51 6.28 0.69
CA LEU A 23 4.80 5.76 -0.64
C LEU A 23 5.09 4.26 -0.61
N LEU A 24 5.81 3.78 0.41
CA LEU A 24 6.04 2.36 0.62
C LEU A 24 4.74 1.59 0.86
N VAL A 25 3.78 2.16 1.59
CA VAL A 25 2.43 1.60 1.76
C VAL A 25 1.73 1.47 0.40
N ALA A 26 1.75 2.52 -0.42
CA ALA A 26 1.14 2.47 -1.76
C ALA A 26 1.79 1.40 -2.65
N ALA A 27 3.11 1.28 -2.62
CA ALA A 27 3.84 0.23 -3.32
C ALA A 27 3.48 -1.17 -2.80
N ALA A 28 3.41 -1.34 -1.47
CA ALA A 28 3.03 -2.60 -0.83
C ALA A 28 1.62 -3.04 -1.22
N ILE A 29 0.66 -2.10 -1.25
CA ILE A 29 -0.69 -2.36 -1.73
C ILE A 29 -0.67 -2.83 -3.18
N ALA A 30 0.07 -2.16 -4.05
CA ALA A 30 0.14 -2.53 -5.46
C ALA A 30 0.73 -3.93 -5.65
N VAL A 31 1.87 -4.22 -4.99
CA VAL A 31 2.52 -5.53 -5.05
C VAL A 31 1.59 -6.63 -4.53
N ASP A 32 1.01 -6.45 -3.34
CA ASP A 32 0.12 -7.42 -2.73
C ASP A 32 -1.11 -7.68 -3.62
N LEU A 33 -1.78 -6.63 -4.09
CA LEU A 33 -2.97 -6.77 -4.92
C LEU A 33 -2.66 -7.43 -6.27
N ILE A 34 -1.58 -7.02 -6.95
CA ILE A 34 -1.19 -7.61 -8.24
C ILE A 34 -0.86 -9.09 -8.05
N THR A 35 -0.06 -9.44 -7.04
CA THR A 35 0.33 -10.83 -6.80
C THR A 35 -0.86 -11.70 -6.41
N THR A 36 -1.76 -11.22 -5.55
CA THR A 36 -3.00 -11.95 -5.24
C THR A 36 -3.82 -12.19 -6.51
N GLN A 37 -4.02 -11.18 -7.36
CA GLN A 37 -4.79 -11.35 -8.59
C GLN A 37 -4.14 -12.33 -9.56
N ILE A 38 -2.81 -12.30 -9.72
CA ILE A 38 -2.08 -13.27 -10.54
C ILE A 38 -2.23 -14.68 -9.97
N GLY A 39 -2.09 -14.85 -8.64
CA GLY A 39 -2.26 -16.14 -7.97
C GLY A 39 -3.66 -16.72 -8.17
N LEU A 40 -4.71 -15.90 -8.01
CA LEU A 40 -6.09 -16.32 -8.24
C LEU A 40 -6.33 -16.73 -9.70
N GLN A 41 -5.76 -15.99 -10.66
CA GLN A 41 -5.82 -16.35 -12.09
C GLN A 41 -5.07 -17.66 -12.40
N ALA A 42 -4.03 -17.98 -11.63
CA ALA A 42 -3.30 -19.25 -11.71
C ALA A 42 -4.01 -20.41 -10.97
N GLY A 43 -5.18 -20.18 -10.38
CA GLY A 43 -5.97 -21.20 -9.68
C GLY A 43 -5.61 -21.40 -8.20
N LEU A 44 -4.78 -20.52 -7.63
CA LEU A 44 -4.54 -20.49 -6.18
C LEU A 44 -5.77 -19.94 -5.44
N ILE A 45 -5.88 -20.28 -4.16
CA ILE A 45 -6.96 -19.82 -3.29
C ILE A 45 -6.38 -18.88 -2.23
N GLU A 46 -7.05 -17.76 -1.97
CA GLU A 46 -6.66 -16.83 -0.91
C GLU A 46 -6.69 -17.52 0.46
N SER A 47 -5.54 -17.61 1.12
CA SER A 47 -5.40 -18.30 2.40
C SER A 47 -6.04 -17.54 3.57
N ASN A 48 -6.10 -16.21 3.50
CA ASN A 48 -6.64 -15.38 4.55
C ASN A 48 -8.17 -15.34 4.46
N PRO A 49 -8.92 -15.83 5.46
CA PRO A 49 -10.39 -15.87 5.42
C PRO A 49 -11.00 -14.47 5.28
N VAL A 50 -10.45 -13.46 5.97
CA VAL A 50 -10.96 -12.08 5.88
C VAL A 50 -10.74 -11.50 4.48
N ALA A 51 -9.57 -11.74 3.89
CA ALA A 51 -9.29 -11.29 2.53
C ALA A 51 -10.15 -12.04 1.51
N ARG A 52 -10.38 -13.33 1.72
CA ARG A 52 -11.25 -14.17 0.89
C ARG A 52 -12.69 -13.65 0.88
N ASP A 53 -13.26 -13.36 2.05
CA ASP A 53 -14.61 -12.80 2.16
C ASP A 53 -14.71 -11.44 1.45
N ALA A 54 -13.67 -10.61 1.55
CA ALA A 54 -13.63 -9.33 0.85
C ALA A 54 -13.51 -9.50 -0.68
N LEU A 55 -12.81 -10.54 -1.15
CA LEU A 55 -12.68 -10.83 -2.57
C LEU A 55 -13.99 -11.31 -3.21
N GLU A 56 -15.04 -11.65 -2.43
CA GLU A 56 -16.41 -11.84 -2.97
C GLU A 56 -16.94 -10.57 -3.65
N TYR A 57 -16.47 -9.40 -3.21
CA TYR A 57 -16.74 -8.10 -3.83
C TYR A 57 -15.67 -7.71 -4.88
N GLY A 58 -14.82 -8.65 -5.27
CA GLY A 58 -13.71 -8.47 -6.20
C GLY A 58 -12.63 -7.52 -5.68
N VAL A 59 -11.98 -6.83 -6.61
CA VAL A 59 -10.89 -5.87 -6.31
C VAL A 59 -11.36 -4.74 -5.38
N ALA A 60 -12.63 -4.34 -5.48
CA ALA A 60 -13.20 -3.29 -4.64
C ALA A 60 -13.20 -3.68 -3.16
N GLY A 61 -13.54 -4.92 -2.81
CA GLY A 61 -13.50 -5.40 -1.43
C GLY A 61 -12.07 -5.49 -0.88
N ALA A 62 -11.11 -5.96 -1.68
CA ALA A 62 -9.70 -5.98 -1.30
C ALA A 62 -9.15 -4.57 -1.04
N LEU A 63 -9.53 -3.59 -1.87
CA LEU A 63 -9.19 -2.18 -1.66
C LEU A 63 -9.89 -1.60 -0.43
N ALA A 64 -11.14 -1.98 -0.16
CA ALA A 64 -11.87 -1.54 1.03
C ALA A 64 -11.21 -2.01 2.33
N LEU A 65 -10.71 -3.26 2.38
CA LEU A 65 -9.93 -3.74 3.53
C LEU A 65 -8.67 -2.92 3.77
N LYS A 66 -7.91 -2.63 2.70
CA LYS A 66 -6.69 -1.82 2.78
C LYS A 66 -6.99 -0.39 3.19
N ALA A 67 -8.07 0.20 2.66
CA ALA A 67 -8.53 1.52 3.04
C ALA A 67 -8.95 1.57 4.51
N GLY A 68 -9.63 0.54 5.02
CA GLY A 68 -9.97 0.40 6.43
C GLY A 68 -8.74 0.37 7.32
N ALA A 69 -7.73 -0.44 6.98
CA ALA A 69 -6.46 -0.50 7.71
C ALA A 69 -5.71 0.84 7.69
N ILE A 70 -5.65 1.51 6.54
CA ILE A 70 -5.10 2.88 6.42
C ILE A 70 -5.87 3.84 7.32
N GLY A 71 -7.21 3.78 7.30
CA GLY A 71 -8.08 4.62 8.12
C GLY A 71 -7.79 4.47 9.62
N VAL A 72 -7.64 3.23 10.09
CA VAL A 72 -7.21 2.96 11.47
C VAL A 72 -5.82 3.55 11.76
N GLY A 73 -4.86 3.33 10.86
CA GLY A 73 -3.51 3.89 11.01
C GLY A 73 -3.51 5.42 11.12
N VAL A 74 -4.26 6.10 10.24
CA VAL A 74 -4.41 7.56 10.26
C VAL A 74 -5.11 8.03 11.54
N ALA A 75 -6.15 7.32 11.99
CA ALA A 75 -6.86 7.63 13.23
C ALA A 75 -5.97 7.48 14.48
N CYS A 76 -5.00 6.57 14.45
CA CYS A 76 -4.01 6.38 15.52
C CYS A 76 -2.85 7.39 15.49
N ARG A 77 -2.64 8.10 14.37
CA ARG A 77 -1.57 9.11 14.21
C ARG A 77 -1.46 10.17 15.33
N PRO A 78 -2.54 10.77 15.84
CA PRO A 78 -2.44 11.72 16.95
C PRO A 78 -1.95 11.11 18.27
N LEU A 79 -2.02 9.78 18.43
CA LEU A 79 -1.57 9.08 19.65
C LEU A 79 -0.05 8.97 19.75
N LEU A 80 0.68 9.20 18.65
CA LEU A 80 2.13 9.07 18.56
C LEU A 80 2.82 10.43 18.50
N ALA A 81 3.90 10.56 19.28
CA ALA A 81 4.79 11.72 19.17
C ALA A 81 5.40 11.79 17.76
N HIS A 82 5.69 13.01 17.29
CA HIS A 82 6.11 13.29 15.92
C HIS A 82 7.25 12.38 15.39
N PRO A 83 8.29 12.02 16.17
CA PRO A 83 9.36 11.14 15.70
C PRO A 83 8.89 9.73 15.35
N TYR A 84 7.81 9.25 15.97
CA TYR A 84 7.33 7.87 15.85
C TYR A 84 6.21 7.71 14.83
N ARG A 85 5.66 8.79 14.26
CA ARG A 85 4.59 8.74 13.26
C ARG A 85 4.92 7.89 12.02
N PRO A 86 6.18 7.81 11.52
CA PRO A 86 6.53 6.90 10.42
C PRO A 86 6.33 5.42 10.73
N LEU A 87 6.24 5.02 12.01
CA LEU A 87 6.00 3.62 12.38
C LEU A 87 4.61 3.13 11.97
N ILE A 88 3.62 4.04 11.84
CA ILE A 88 2.27 3.69 11.37
C ILE A 88 2.31 3.15 9.93
N PRO A 89 2.74 3.94 8.93
CA PRO A 89 2.79 3.45 7.55
C PRO A 89 3.78 2.28 7.42
N LEU A 90 4.86 2.24 8.21
CA LEU A 90 5.76 1.08 8.21
C LEU A 90 5.05 -0.21 8.66
N GLY A 91 4.27 -0.13 9.74
CA GLY A 91 3.48 -1.25 10.26
C GLY A 91 2.37 -1.71 9.31
N LEU A 92 1.89 -0.83 8.43
CA LEU A 92 0.95 -1.19 7.36
C LEU A 92 1.67 -1.83 6.16
N ALA A 93 2.80 -1.27 5.75
CA ALA A 93 3.52 -1.72 4.56
C ALA A 93 4.17 -3.09 4.75
N LEU A 94 4.82 -3.34 5.89
CA LEU A 94 5.59 -4.56 6.11
C LEU A 94 4.77 -5.85 5.97
N PRO A 95 3.58 -5.99 6.59
CA PRO A 95 2.75 -7.18 6.40
C PRO A 95 2.31 -7.40 4.95
N TRP A 96 1.97 -6.33 4.22
CA TRP A 96 1.55 -6.43 2.83
C TRP A 96 2.71 -6.77 1.88
N LEU A 97 3.92 -6.28 2.16
CA LEU A 97 5.11 -6.71 1.43
C LEU A 97 5.43 -8.19 1.69
N ALA A 98 5.30 -8.63 2.94
CA ALA A 98 5.50 -10.04 3.29
C ALA A 98 4.47 -10.94 2.61
N ALA A 99 3.20 -10.53 2.58
CA ALA A 99 2.14 -11.23 1.86
C ALA A 99 2.42 -11.27 0.35
N GLY A 100 2.78 -10.15 -0.27
CA GLY A 100 3.16 -10.11 -1.68
C GLY A 100 4.37 -10.99 -2.03
N ALA A 101 5.37 -11.05 -1.14
CA ALA A 101 6.51 -11.96 -1.31
C ALA A 101 6.09 -13.44 -1.20
N TRP A 102 5.20 -13.76 -0.26
CA TRP A 102 4.64 -15.11 -0.13
C TRP A 102 3.83 -15.51 -1.35
N ASN A 103 2.97 -14.62 -1.84
CA ASN A 103 2.21 -14.82 -3.08
C ASN A 103 3.14 -15.08 -4.26
N TRP A 104 4.23 -14.31 -4.38
CA TRP A 104 5.23 -14.52 -5.42
C TRP A 104 5.83 -15.92 -5.37
N VAL A 105 6.25 -16.37 -4.19
CA VAL A 105 6.78 -17.74 -4.00
C VAL A 105 5.73 -18.78 -4.41
N ALA A 106 4.47 -18.62 -3.97
CA ALA A 106 3.39 -19.54 -4.31
C ALA A 106 3.12 -19.60 -5.82
N ILE A 107 3.08 -18.44 -6.49
CA ILE A 107 2.89 -18.33 -7.95
C ILE A 107 4.03 -19.05 -8.67
N THR A 108 5.28 -18.79 -8.29
CA THR A 108 6.43 -19.45 -8.93
C THR A 108 6.43 -20.96 -8.73
N GLY A 109 5.89 -21.46 -7.60
CA GLY A 109 5.75 -22.90 -7.34
C GLY A 109 4.69 -23.60 -8.19
N VAL A 110 3.74 -22.86 -8.77
CA VAL A 110 2.70 -23.41 -9.67
C VAL A 110 3.08 -23.27 -11.14
N LEU A 111 3.89 -22.26 -11.48
CA LEU A 111 4.33 -21.99 -12.86
C LEU A 111 5.62 -22.72 -13.26
N ALA A 112 6.32 -23.35 -12.31
CA ALA A 112 7.53 -24.16 -12.54
C ALA A 112 7.17 -25.62 -12.83
#